data_AF-A0A6M7TKA2-F1
#
_entry.id   AF-A0A6M7TKA2-F1
#
_cell.length_a   1.000
_cell.length_b   1.000
_cell.length_c   1.000
_cell.angle_alpha   90.00
_cell.angle_beta   90.00
_cell.angle_gamma   90.00
#
_symmetry.space_group_name_H-M   'P 1'
#
loop_
_entity.id
_entity.type
_entity.pdbx_description
1 polymer ?
#
loop_
_entity_poly.entity_id
_entity_poly.type
_entity_poly.pdbx_seq_one_letter_code
_entity_poly.pdbx_strand_id
1 'polypeptide(L)'
;MVKNRAELVAARIAGVLAVLVFFAWISRGESQIKDGEWHFYAPSDPVVVSDGTEVAGSPIMSRWNGSAWEYRHMTQDEEIAFNDLIGGPPMPTPSRP
;
A
#
# COMPACT_ATOMS: atom_id res chain seq x y z
N MET A 1 2.26 24.91 -52.45
CA MET A 1 2.98 24.93 -51.16
C MET A 1 2.09 24.49 -49.99
N VAL A 2 1.49 23.29 -50.04
CA VAL A 2 0.61 22.76 -48.96
C VAL A 2 1.26 21.60 -48.18
N LYS A 3 2.26 20.92 -48.77
CA LYS A 3 2.97 19.76 -48.19
C LYS A 3 3.57 20.04 -46.81
N ASN A 4 4.24 21.19 -46.64
CA ASN A 4 4.96 21.51 -45.39
C ASN A 4 4.04 21.74 -44.18
N ARG A 5 2.77 22.13 -44.39
CA ARG A 5 1.83 22.34 -43.26
C ARG A 5 1.28 21.02 -42.74
N ALA A 6 0.98 20.07 -43.64
CA ALA A 6 0.46 18.76 -43.26
C ALA A 6 1.50 17.94 -42.49
N GLU A 7 2.76 17.95 -42.93
CA GLU A 7 3.88 17.27 -42.26
C GLU A 7 4.19 17.89 -40.89
N LEU A 8 4.12 19.21 -40.78
CA LEU A 8 4.31 19.92 -39.50
C LEU A 8 3.19 19.62 -38.49
N VAL A 9 1.95 19.52 -38.97
CA VAL A 9 0.79 19.17 -38.13
C VAL A 9 0.88 17.70 -37.69
N ALA A 10 1.25 16.79 -38.60
CA ALA A 10 1.43 15.38 -38.27
C ALA A 10 2.54 15.16 -37.23
N ALA A 11 3.68 15.84 -37.37
CA ALA A 11 4.79 15.75 -36.41
C ALA A 11 4.40 16.27 -35.01
N ARG A 12 3.60 17.34 -34.93
CA ARG A 12 3.09 17.87 -33.65
C ARG A 12 2.14 16.90 -32.97
N ILE A 13 1.22 16.29 -33.72
CA ILE A 13 0.27 15.31 -33.19
C ILE A 13 1.02 14.07 -32.70
N ALA A 14 1.99 13.57 -33.47
CA ALA A 14 2.83 12.43 -33.07
C ALA A 14 3.62 12.72 -31.78
N GLY A 15 4.18 13.93 -31.64
CA GLY A 15 4.87 14.35 -30.42
C GLY A 15 3.94 14.39 -29.19
N VAL A 16 2.74 14.95 -29.35
CA VAL A 16 1.74 14.98 -28.26
C VAL A 16 1.29 13.57 -27.88
N LEU A 17 1.04 12.69 -28.86
CA LEU A 17 0.66 11.29 -28.59
C LEU A 17 1.79 10.52 -27.90
N ALA A 18 3.05 10.69 -28.31
CA ALA A 18 4.19 10.06 -27.65
C ALA A 18 4.33 10.51 -26.18
N VAL A 19 4.12 11.80 -25.92
CA VAL A 19 4.12 12.36 -24.57
C VAL A 19 2.96 11.81 -23.74
N LEU A 20 1.74 11.74 -24.30
CA LEU A 20 0.58 11.16 -23.61
C LEU A 20 0.76 9.67 -23.31
N VAL A 21 1.33 8.90 -24.23
CA VAL A 21 1.65 7.47 -24.01
C VAL A 21 2.73 7.32 -22.94
N PHE A 22 3.75 8.17 -22.94
CA PHE A 22 4.79 8.18 -21.91
C PHE A 22 4.22 8.53 -20.53
N PHE A 23 3.36 9.56 -20.44
CA PHE A 23 2.67 9.89 -19.20
C PHE A 23 1.71 8.79 -18.75
N ALA A 24 0.96 8.17 -19.67
CA ALA A 24 0.09 7.03 -19.35
C ALA A 24 0.89 5.79 -18.90
N TRP A 25 2.11 5.60 -19.41
CA TRP A 25 3.01 4.52 -19.00
C TRP A 25 3.63 4.80 -17.63
N ILE A 26 4.06 6.04 -17.35
CA ILE A 26 4.56 6.45 -16.02
C ILE A 26 3.46 6.43 -14.97
N SER A 27 2.26 6.91 -15.29
CA SER A 27 1.12 6.92 -14.36
C SER A 27 0.56 5.52 -14.08
N ARG A 28 1.05 4.49 -14.78
CA ARG A 28 0.72 3.10 -14.49
C ARG A 28 1.48 2.54 -13.28
N GLY A 29 2.44 3.30 -12.76
CA GLY A 29 3.24 2.92 -11.61
C GLY A 29 2.92 3.73 -10.37
N GLU A 30 1.72 3.61 -9.79
CA GLU A 30 1.50 3.96 -8.37
C GLU A 30 0.16 3.46 -7.84
N SER A 31 0.15 2.19 -7.44
CA SER A 31 -0.51 1.76 -6.21
C SER A 31 0.09 0.40 -5.83
N GLN A 32 1.42 0.34 -5.70
CA GLN A 32 2.09 -0.81 -5.09
C GLN A 32 1.87 -0.77 -3.57
N ILE A 33 0.62 -0.81 -3.13
CA ILE A 33 0.36 -1.52 -1.88
C ILE A 33 0.75 -2.94 -2.25
N LYS A 34 1.85 -3.45 -1.72
CA LYS A 34 2.35 -4.79 -2.05
C LYS A 34 1.23 -5.80 -1.78
N ASP A 35 0.52 -6.18 -2.84
CA ASP A 35 -0.53 -7.17 -2.78
C ASP A 35 0.03 -8.43 -2.10
N GLY A 36 -0.54 -8.83 -0.98
CA GLY A 36 -0.19 -10.09 -0.31
C GLY A 36 0.84 -10.04 0.83
N GLU A 37 1.52 -8.91 1.10
CA GLU A 37 2.43 -8.79 2.25
C GLU A 37 1.71 -8.20 3.48
N TRP A 38 2.02 -8.72 4.68
CA TRP A 38 1.49 -8.19 5.92
C TRP A 38 2.34 -7.00 6.41
N HIS A 39 1.68 -5.93 6.83
CA HIS A 39 2.29 -4.70 7.30
C HIS A 39 1.70 -4.26 8.64
N PHE A 40 2.55 -3.67 9.49
CA PHE A 40 2.13 -3.07 10.75
C PHE A 40 1.19 -1.90 10.51
N TYR A 41 0.06 -1.91 11.21
CA TYR A 41 -0.95 -0.88 11.15
C TYR A 41 -1.47 -0.60 12.56
N ALA A 42 -1.48 0.68 12.95
CA ALA A 42 -2.00 1.13 14.23
C ALA A 42 -3.31 1.89 13.98
N PRO A 43 -4.48 1.23 14.01
CA PRO A 43 -5.77 1.85 13.75
C PRO A 43 -6.08 2.91 14.81
N SER A 44 -6.39 4.13 14.36
CA SER A 44 -6.89 5.19 15.25
C SER A 44 -8.39 5.04 15.55
N ASP A 45 -9.14 4.50 14.58
CA ASP A 45 -10.55 4.17 14.69
C ASP A 45 -10.75 2.65 14.87
N PRO A 46 -11.86 2.18 15.47
CA PRO A 46 -12.12 0.76 15.63
C PRO A 46 -12.15 0.03 14.28
N VAL A 47 -11.34 -1.03 14.16
CA VAL A 47 -11.36 -1.94 13.02
C VAL A 47 -11.63 -3.36 13.49
N VAL A 48 -12.40 -4.10 12.70
CA VAL A 48 -12.72 -5.50 12.98
C VAL A 48 -11.64 -6.38 12.36
N VAL A 49 -10.96 -7.17 13.18
CA VAL A 49 -9.99 -8.18 12.73
C VAL A 49 -10.69 -9.48 12.33
N SER A 50 -9.97 -10.38 11.66
CA SER A 50 -10.51 -11.63 11.10
C SER A 50 -11.19 -12.57 12.09
N ASP A 51 -10.93 -12.46 13.40
CA ASP A 51 -11.60 -13.24 14.44
C ASP A 51 -12.89 -12.60 14.98
N GLY A 52 -13.28 -11.43 14.44
CA GLY A 52 -14.47 -10.67 14.83
C GLY A 52 -14.24 -9.70 15.99
N THR A 53 -13.02 -9.57 16.50
CA THR A 53 -12.68 -8.62 17.56
C THR A 53 -12.55 -7.21 16.99
N GLU A 54 -13.12 -6.23 17.69
CA GLU A 54 -12.87 -4.81 17.41
C GLU A 54 -11.58 -4.37 18.11
N VAL A 55 -10.66 -3.79 17.34
CA VAL A 55 -9.38 -3.27 17.83
C VAL A 55 -9.27 -1.79 17.49
N ALA A 56 -8.96 -0.97 18.49
CA ALA A 56 -8.67 0.45 18.35
C ALA A 56 -7.42 0.79 19.17
N GLY A 57 -6.49 1.57 18.60
CA GLY A 57 -5.29 2.05 19.29
C GLY A 57 -4.18 1.01 19.53
N SER A 58 -4.46 -0.28 19.32
CA SER A 58 -3.44 -1.35 19.41
C SER A 58 -2.88 -1.67 18.03
N PRO A 59 -1.55 -1.85 17.89
CA PRO A 59 -0.96 -2.27 16.63
C PRO A 59 -1.47 -3.66 16.21
N ILE A 60 -1.74 -3.80 14.92
CA ILE A 60 -2.21 -5.02 14.27
C ILE A 60 -1.47 -5.21 12.94
N MET A 61 -1.69 -6.36 12.30
CA MET A 61 -1.22 -6.60 10.93
C MET A 61 -2.36 -6.33 9.95
N SER A 62 -2.05 -5.60 8.89
CA SER A 62 -2.93 -5.33 7.75
C SER A 62 -2.32 -5.84 6.45
N ARG A 63 -3.15 -6.36 5.55
CA ARG A 63 -2.72 -6.82 4.24
C ARG A 63 -3.80 -6.53 3.21
N TRP A 64 -3.38 -6.09 2.03
CA TRP A 64 -4.28 -6.00 0.89
C TRP A 64 -4.24 -7.33 0.11
N ASN A 65 -5.40 -7.96 -0.06
CA ASN A 65 -5.52 -9.27 -0.75
C ASN A 65 -5.93 -9.16 -2.23
N GLY A 66 -5.95 -7.95 -2.79
CA GLY A 66 -6.42 -7.67 -4.15
C GLY A 66 -7.93 -7.39 -4.26
N SER A 67 -8.71 -7.54 -3.18
CA SER A 67 -10.15 -7.25 -3.17
C SER A 67 -10.62 -6.54 -1.91
N ALA A 68 -10.00 -6.80 -0.76
CA ALA A 68 -10.29 -6.16 0.51
C ALA A 68 -9.03 -6.08 1.38
N TRP A 69 -9.09 -5.20 2.38
CA TRP A 69 -8.12 -5.19 3.47
C TRP A 69 -8.44 -6.32 4.44
N GLU A 70 -7.44 -7.12 4.76
CA GLU A 70 -7.48 -8.11 5.82
C GLU A 70 -6.72 -7.57 7.02
N TYR A 71 -7.29 -7.80 8.21
CA TYR A 71 -6.73 -7.35 9.47
C TYR A 71 -6.60 -8.55 10.41
N ARG A 72 -5.45 -8.71 11.06
CA ARG A 72 -5.26 -9.76 12.07
C ARG A 72 -4.41 -9.26 13.22
N HIS A 73 -4.50 -9.95 14.35
CA HIS A 73 -3.56 -9.77 15.44
C HIS A 73 -2.14 -10.12 15.00
N MET A 74 -1.17 -9.38 15.55
CA MET A 74 0.24 -9.73 15.42
C MET A 74 0.49 -11.11 16.05
N THR A 75 1.40 -11.88 15.47
CA THR A 75 1.95 -13.05 16.17
C THR A 75 2.93 -12.58 17.26
N GLN A 76 3.27 -13.48 18.17
CA GLN A 76 4.24 -13.19 19.22
C GLN A 76 5.60 -12.73 18.67
N ASP A 77 6.07 -13.33 17.58
CA ASP A 77 7.33 -12.95 16.93
C ASP A 77 7.23 -11.55 16.27
N GLU A 78 6.08 -11.23 15.68
CA GLU A 78 5.80 -9.91 15.09
C GLU A 78 5.72 -8.81 16.15
N GLU A 79 5.16 -9.10 17.33
CA GLU A 79 5.15 -8.20 18.48
C GLU A 79 6.57 -7.92 19.00
N ILE A 80 7.41 -8.96 19.08
CA ILE A 80 8.81 -8.82 19.48
C ILE A 80 9.55 -7.95 18.46
N ALA A 81 9.39 -8.23 17.16
CA ALA A 81 10.00 -7.44 16.08
C ALA A 81 9.50 -5.99 16.07
N PHE A 82 8.22 -5.75 16.35
CA PHE A 82 7.65 -4.41 16.46
C PHE A 82 8.24 -3.64 17.64
N ASN A 83 8.36 -4.28 18.81
CA ASN A 83 8.96 -3.66 19.99
C ASN A 83 10.44 -3.31 19.76
N ASP A 84 11.19 -4.19 19.08
CA ASP A 84 12.58 -3.95 18.67
C ASP A 84 12.68 -2.78 17.67
N LEU A 85 11.75 -2.71 16.71
CA LEU A 85 11.69 -1.63 15.71
C LEU A 85 11.37 -0.26 16.33
N ILE A 86 10.48 -0.21 17.32
CA ILE A 86 10.05 1.05 17.97
C ILE A 86 11.02 1.44 19.11
N GLY A 87 12.01 0.59 19.43
CA GLY A 87 13.04 0.87 20.44
C GLY A 87 12.54 0.83 21.88
N GLY A 88 11.41 0.18 22.13
CA GLY A 88 10.82 0.02 23.47
C GLY A 88 11.22 -1.32 24.10
N PRO A 89 11.38 -1.39 25.44
CA PRO A 89 11.53 -2.67 26.11
C PRO A 89 10.33 -3.58 25.77
N PRO A 90 10.53 -4.89 25.59
CA PRO A 90 9.44 -5.81 25.21
C PRO A 90 8.30 -5.73 26.24
N MET A 91 7.05 -5.73 25.76
CA MET A 91 5.90 -5.81 26.66
C MET A 91 6.01 -7.08 27.52
N PRO A 92 5.74 -6.99 28.84
CA PRO A 92 5.73 -8.15 29.70
C PRO A 92 4.71 -9.16 29.18
N THR A 93 5.18 -10.39 28.99
CA THR A 93 4.38 -11.51 28.52
C THR A 93 3.16 -11.68 29.45
N PRO A 94 1.92 -11.66 28.95
CA PRO A 94 0.77 -12.02 29.77
C PRO A 94 0.94 -13.48 30.21
N SER A 95 0.94 -13.70 31.52
CA SER A 95 0.99 -15.04 32.10
C SER A 95 -0.29 -15.78 31.70
N ARG A 96 -0.16 -16.78 30.83
CA ARG A 96 -1.28 -17.65 30.46
C ARG A 96 -1.60 -18.57 31.66
N PRO A 97 -2.89 -18.77 32.02
CA PRO A 97 -3.30 -19.73 33.04
C PRO A 97 -3.03 -21.18 32.63
#